data_AF-A0A2V9YDP6-F1
#
_entry.id   AF-A0A2V9YDP6-F1
#
_cell.length_a   1.000
_cell.length_b   1.000
_cell.length_c   1.000
_cell.angle_alpha   90.00
_cell.angle_beta   90.00
_cell.angle_gamma   90.00
#
_symmetry.space_group_name_H-M   'P 1'
#
loop_
_entity.id
_entity.type
_entity.pdbx_description
1 polymer ?
#
loop_
_entity_poly.entity_id
_entity_poly.type
_entity_poly.pdbx_seq_one_letter_code
_entity_poly.pdbx_strand_id
1 'polypeptide(L)'
;MLLTCPKCKTKNFLDPYPFWNFRGTTKCAGCSAIWRIETSGGACVAGPEEAKGTPDLLPGFAERQDYSAIFGAGLTRSAPRARKDAICRPIPIERNVRGKVISGHPLKKEDLVGSKPKFIVAGSR
;
A
#
# COMPACT_ATOMS: atom_id res chain seq x y z
N MET A 1 -12.43 -7.88 4.06
CA MET A 1 -12.56 -9.27 3.58
C MET A 1 -11.70 -10.18 4.44
N LEU A 2 -12.26 -11.33 4.80
CA LEU A 2 -11.60 -12.27 5.69
C LEU A 2 -11.81 -13.69 5.17
N LEU A 3 -10.72 -14.42 4.98
CA LEU A 3 -10.74 -15.85 4.69
C LEU A 3 -10.34 -16.62 5.95
N THR A 4 -11.31 -17.19 6.64
CA THR A 4 -11.06 -18.16 7.72
C THR A 4 -10.79 -19.52 7.10
N CYS A 5 -9.56 -20.01 7.23
CA CYS A 5 -9.17 -21.28 6.62
C CYS A 5 -10.01 -22.44 7.19
N PRO A 6 -10.71 -23.24 6.37
CA PRO A 6 -11.50 -24.36 6.84
C PRO A 6 -10.68 -25.42 7.60
N LYS A 7 -9.40 -25.62 7.21
CA LYS A 7 -8.49 -26.65 7.76
C LYS A 7 -7.86 -26.27 9.09
N CYS A 8 -7.20 -25.12 9.17
CA CYS A 8 -6.42 -24.72 10.35
C CYS A 8 -7.03 -23.54 11.13
N LYS A 9 -8.19 -23.04 10.69
CA LYS A 9 -8.93 -21.92 11.29
C LYS A 9 -8.16 -20.60 11.42
N THR A 10 -6.95 -20.52 10.84
CA THR A 10 -6.21 -19.27 10.66
C THR A 10 -7.06 -18.29 9.88
N LYS A 11 -7.13 -17.06 10.39
CA LYS A 11 -7.82 -15.94 9.77
C LYS A 11 -6.83 -15.23 8.86
N ASN A 12 -7.11 -15.25 7.56
CA ASN A 12 -6.29 -14.59 6.54
C ASN A 12 -7.01 -13.31 6.11
N PHE A 13 -6.41 -12.17 6.40
CA PHE A 13 -6.94 -10.86 6.02
C PHE A 13 -6.52 -10.55 4.59
N LEU A 14 -7.52 -10.43 3.73
CA LEU A 14 -7.34 -10.13 2.32
C LEU A 14 -7.38 -8.62 2.13
N ASP A 15 -6.30 -8.07 1.56
CA ASP A 15 -6.15 -6.65 1.30
C ASP A 15 -7.29 -6.15 0.40
N PRO A 16 -8.07 -5.13 0.81
CA PRO A 16 -9.15 -4.58 0.00
C PRO A 16 -8.72 -4.22 -1.41
N TYR A 17 -7.52 -3.67 -1.61
CA TYR A 17 -7.12 -3.14 -2.90
C TYR A 17 -7.06 -4.22 -4.00
N PRO A 18 -6.28 -5.31 -3.86
CA PRO A 18 -6.22 -6.33 -4.88
C PRO A 18 -7.36 -7.36 -4.81
N PHE A 19 -8.06 -7.48 -3.68
CA PHE A 19 -9.14 -8.46 -3.51
C PHE A 19 -10.55 -7.87 -3.66
N TRP A 20 -10.74 -6.59 -4.01
CA TRP A 20 -12.08 -5.99 -4.12
C TRP A 20 -12.97 -6.69 -5.16
N ASN A 21 -12.39 -6.98 -6.34
CA ASN A 21 -12.98 -7.72 -7.45
C ASN A 21 -11.98 -8.76 -7.93
N PHE A 22 -11.78 -9.84 -7.17
CA PHE A 22 -10.73 -10.82 -7.42
C PHE A 22 -11.32 -12.18 -7.76
N ARG A 23 -10.72 -12.86 -8.74
CA ARG A 23 -11.05 -14.23 -9.10
C ARG A 23 -9.76 -14.98 -9.31
N GLY A 24 -9.46 -15.92 -8.43
CA GLY A 24 -8.20 -16.65 -8.47
C GLY A 24 -7.94 -17.43 -7.21
N THR A 25 -6.67 -17.68 -6.95
CA THR A 25 -6.21 -18.51 -5.85
C THR A 25 -5.40 -17.72 -4.83
N THR A 26 -5.58 -18.05 -3.56
CA THR A 26 -4.80 -17.50 -2.45
C THR A 26 -4.35 -18.58 -1.49
N LYS A 27 -3.17 -18.40 -0.90
CA LYS A 27 -2.55 -19.36 0.03
C LYS A 27 -2.85 -18.98 1.48
N CYS A 28 -3.24 -19.95 2.29
CA CYS A 28 -3.38 -19.78 3.73
C CYS A 28 -2.00 -19.66 4.40
N ALA A 29 -1.77 -18.60 5.17
CA ALA A 29 -0.50 -18.38 5.87
C ALA A 29 -0.21 -19.41 6.98
N GLY A 30 -1.24 -20.04 7.55
CA GLY A 30 -1.09 -21.04 8.61
C GLY A 30 -0.67 -22.43 8.13
N CYS A 31 -1.47 -23.05 7.26
CA CYS A 31 -1.25 -24.43 6.79
C CYS A 31 -0.73 -24.53 5.34
N SER A 32 -0.48 -23.42 4.66
CA SER A 32 -0.06 -23.37 3.25
C SER A 32 -1.04 -23.98 2.24
N ALA A 33 -2.26 -24.37 2.65
CA ALA A 33 -3.32 -24.79 1.74
C ALA A 33 -3.72 -23.65 0.81
N ILE A 34 -4.05 -23.99 -0.43
CA ILE A 34 -4.43 -23.02 -1.47
C ILE A 34 -5.93 -23.08 -1.66
N TRP A 35 -6.55 -21.90 -1.70
CA TRP A 35 -7.98 -21.72 -1.78
C TRP A 35 -8.30 -20.90 -3.02
N ARG A 36 -9.20 -21.41 -3.86
CA ARG A 36 -9.82 -20.63 -4.92
C ARG A 36 -10.96 -19.82 -4.31
N ILE A 37 -10.93 -18.50 -4.55
CA ILE A 37 -11.95 -17.57 -4.09
C ILE A 37 -12.34 -16.62 -5.21
N GLU A 38 -13.59 -16.18 -5.15
CA GLU A 38 -14.10 -15.11 -6.00
C GLU A 38 -14.74 -14.05 -5.11
N THR A 39 -14.33 -12.81 -5.29
CA THR A 39 -14.84 -11.64 -4.58
C THR A 39 -15.35 -10.60 -5.57
N SER A 40 -16.47 -9.96 -5.22
CA SER A 40 -17.05 -8.85 -5.97
C SER A 40 -17.56 -7.81 -4.99
N GLY A 41 -17.16 -6.55 -5.18
CA GLY A 41 -17.50 -5.46 -4.26
C GLY A 41 -17.04 -5.71 -2.82
N GLY A 42 -15.96 -6.46 -2.62
CA GLY A 42 -15.46 -6.82 -1.30
C GLY A 42 -16.25 -7.93 -0.57
N ALA A 43 -17.27 -8.53 -1.19
CA ALA A 43 -17.95 -9.71 -0.67
C ALA A 43 -17.42 -10.98 -1.36
N CYS A 44 -17.33 -12.09 -0.61
CA CYS A 44 -16.99 -13.40 -1.20
C CYS A 44 -18.23 -13.95 -1.90
N VAL A 45 -18.18 -14.06 -3.22
CA VAL A 45 -19.29 -14.55 -4.05
C VAL A 45 -19.18 -16.05 -4.34
N ALA A 46 -17.96 -16.60 -4.35
CA ALA A 46 -17.72 -18.03 -4.49
C ALA A 46 -16.45 -18.50 -3.75
N GLY A 47 -16.44 -19.78 -3.37
CA GLY A 47 -15.39 -20.39 -2.56
C GLY A 47 -15.57 -20.18 -1.04
N PRO A 48 -14.60 -20.60 -0.20
CA PRO A 48 -13.28 -21.13 -0.56
C PRO A 48 -13.31 -22.61 -0.98
N GLU A 49 -12.81 -22.90 -2.17
CA GLU A 49 -12.62 -24.27 -2.69
C GLU A 49 -11.15 -24.65 -2.64
N GLU A 50 -10.84 -25.89 -2.26
CA GLU A 50 -9.45 -26.34 -2.23
C GLU A 50 -8.88 -26.43 -3.64
N ALA A 51 -7.74 -25.78 -3.86
CA ALA A 51 -7.03 -25.75 -5.12
C ALA A 51 -5.59 -26.26 -4.95
N LYS A 52 -4.93 -26.54 -6.06
CA LYS A 52 -3.52 -26.96 -6.13
C LYS A 52 -2.78 -26.05 -7.10
N GLY A 53 -1.48 -25.85 -6.88
CA GLY A 53 -0.61 -25.08 -7.78
C GLY A 53 0.09 -23.92 -7.09
N THR A 54 0.36 -22.85 -7.82
CA THR A 54 0.93 -21.59 -7.31
C THR A 54 -0.20 -20.61 -6.99
N PRO A 55 -0.21 -19.96 -5.82
CA PRO A 55 -1.21 -18.95 -5.50
C PRO A 55 -0.98 -17.69 -6.32
N ASP A 56 -2.05 -17.14 -6.89
CA ASP A 56 -2.00 -15.88 -7.65
C ASP A 56 -1.66 -14.71 -6.71
N LEU A 57 -2.23 -14.71 -5.50
CA LEU A 57 -2.03 -13.64 -4.55
C LEU A 57 -2.00 -14.12 -3.10
N LEU A 58 -1.09 -13.57 -2.31
CA LEU A 58 -0.97 -13.87 -0.88
C LEU A 58 -1.83 -12.92 -0.02
N PRO A 59 -2.29 -13.37 1.16
CA PRO A 59 -2.97 -12.50 2.10
C PRO A 59 -2.05 -11.37 2.58
N GLY A 60 -2.63 -10.20 2.88
CA GLY A 60 -1.86 -9.06 3.38
C GLY A 60 -1.41 -9.27 4.83
N PHE A 61 -2.24 -9.94 5.62
CA PHE A 61 -1.97 -10.25 7.01
C PHE A 61 -2.67 -11.56 7.41
N ALA A 62 -2.18 -12.24 8.44
CA ALA A 62 -2.83 -13.44 8.96
C ALA A 62 -2.62 -13.56 10.47
N GLU A 63 -3.65 -14.05 11.15
CA GLU A 63 -3.63 -14.34 12.59
C GLU A 63 -4.10 -15.77 12.86
N ARG A 64 -3.52 -16.38 13.89
CA ARG A 64 -4.00 -17.65 14.44
C ARG A 64 -5.20 -17.41 15.37
N GLN A 65 -5.80 -18.50 15.86
CA GLN A 65 -6.95 -18.40 16.77
C GLN A 65 -6.61 -17.75 18.12
N ASP A 66 -5.36 -17.86 18.55
CA ASP A 66 -4.78 -17.20 19.73
C ASP A 66 -4.44 -15.72 19.49
N TYR A 67 -4.86 -15.14 18.36
CA TYR A 67 -4.57 -13.76 17.95
C TYR A 67 -3.08 -13.45 17.76
N SER A 68 -2.22 -14.47 17.76
CA SER A 68 -0.82 -14.30 17.38
C SER A 68 -0.71 -14.08 15.87
N ALA A 69 0.05 -13.07 15.51
CA ALA A 69 0.28 -12.68 14.14
C ALA A 69 1.27 -13.64 13.45
N ILE A 70 0.98 -13.98 12.19
CA ILE A 70 1.84 -14.81 11.36
C ILE A 70 2.65 -13.91 10.43
N PHE A 71 3.97 -13.95 10.58
CA PHE A 71 4.92 -13.23 9.73
C PHE A 71 5.93 -14.21 9.14
N GLY A 72 6.29 -14.01 7.88
CA GLY A 72 7.31 -14.84 7.22
C GLY A 72 7.31 -14.63 5.71
N ALA A 73 8.49 -14.78 5.09
CA ALA A 73 8.63 -14.69 3.64
C ALA A 73 7.79 -15.79 2.97
N GLY A 74 6.92 -15.41 2.02
CA GLY A 74 6.07 -16.35 1.28
C GLY A 74 4.84 -16.89 2.02
N LEU A 75 4.54 -16.37 3.23
CA LEU A 75 3.30 -16.64 3.96
C LEU A 75 2.28 -15.51 3.77
N THR A 76 2.74 -14.27 3.89
CA THR A 76 1.96 -13.06 3.64
C THR A 76 2.64 -12.20 2.57
N ARG A 77 1.87 -11.33 1.94
CA ARG A 77 2.38 -10.36 0.98
C ARG A 77 3.31 -9.38 1.71
N SER A 78 4.39 -8.97 1.05
CA SER A 78 5.25 -7.90 1.57
C SER A 78 4.42 -6.63 1.78
N ALA A 79 4.53 -6.02 2.96
CA ALA A 79 3.83 -4.78 3.25
C ALA A 79 4.13 -3.74 2.16
N PRO A 80 3.12 -3.00 1.65
CA PRO A 80 3.35 -1.93 0.70
C PRO A 80 4.26 -0.90 1.39
N ARG A 81 5.49 -0.76 0.89
CA ARG A 81 6.41 0.27 1.36
C ARG A 81 6.23 1.51 0.49
N ALA A 82 6.27 2.68 1.12
CA ALA A 82 6.40 3.93 0.39
C ALA A 82 7.60 3.84 -0.56
N ARG A 83 7.46 4.43 -1.76
CA ARG A 83 8.57 4.53 -2.72
C ARG A 83 9.74 5.18 -2.00
N LYS A 84 10.94 4.59 -2.09
CA LYS A 84 12.16 5.22 -1.52
C LYS A 84 12.40 6.60 -2.13
N ASP A 85 11.98 6.78 -3.37
CA ASP A 85 12.10 8.02 -4.14
C ASP A 85 10.90 8.97 -3.91
N ALA A 86 9.97 8.64 -3.01
CA ALA A 86 8.96 9.60 -2.58
C ALA A 86 9.69 10.71 -1.81
N ILE A 87 10.07 11.75 -2.54
CA ILE A 87 10.58 12.97 -1.95
C ILE A 87 9.39 13.59 -1.23
N CYS A 88 9.21 13.29 0.05
CA CYS A 88 8.28 14.02 0.94
C CYS A 88 8.75 15.47 1.18
N ARG A 89 9.62 16.00 0.31
CA ARG A 89 10.12 17.37 0.26
C ARG A 89 9.75 17.91 -1.12
N PRO A 90 9.43 19.21 -1.24
CA PRO A 90 9.19 19.82 -2.55
C PRO A 90 10.36 19.54 -3.49
N ILE A 91 10.06 19.08 -4.70
CA ILE A 91 11.07 18.90 -5.75
C ILE A 91 11.74 20.27 -5.94
N PRO A 92 13.08 20.36 -5.98
CA PRO A 92 13.78 21.61 -6.18
C PRO A 92 13.42 22.20 -7.55
N ILE A 93 12.84 23.42 -7.61
CA ILE A 93 12.62 24.02 -8.91
C ILE A 93 12.85 25.54 -9.16
N GLU A 94 13.48 25.83 -10.31
CA GLU A 94 14.13 27.07 -10.73
C GLU A 94 13.19 28.09 -11.44
N ARG A 95 13.58 29.37 -11.42
CA ARG A 95 12.92 30.46 -12.17
C ARG A 95 13.84 30.94 -13.30
N ASN A 96 13.26 31.36 -14.43
CA ASN A 96 14.06 32.01 -15.48
C ASN A 96 14.44 33.44 -15.06
N VAL A 97 15.40 34.02 -15.77
CA VAL A 97 15.91 35.39 -15.59
C VAL A 97 14.81 36.47 -15.72
N ARG A 98 13.64 36.13 -16.28
CA ARG A 98 12.49 37.02 -16.50
C ARG A 98 11.39 36.84 -15.43
N GLY A 99 11.67 36.16 -14.32
CA GLY A 99 10.75 36.00 -13.20
C GLY A 99 9.60 35.02 -13.42
N LYS A 100 9.56 34.32 -14.56
CA LYS A 100 8.53 33.30 -14.81
C LYS A 100 8.92 32.01 -14.07
N VAL A 101 8.01 31.51 -13.24
CA VAL A 101 8.17 30.26 -12.49
C VAL A 101 8.26 29.11 -13.49
N ILE A 102 9.44 28.49 -13.63
CA ILE A 102 9.60 27.27 -14.42
C ILE A 102 9.17 26.09 -13.54
N SER A 103 9.47 26.14 -12.22
CA SER A 103 8.69 25.56 -11.10
C SER A 103 9.23 26.08 -9.71
N GLY A 104 8.79 25.61 -8.50
CA GLY A 104 9.35 25.99 -7.16
C GLY A 104 10.29 25.05 -6.32
N HIS A 105 11.43 25.57 -5.79
CA HIS A 105 12.29 24.93 -4.77
C HIS A 105 11.77 25.04 -3.32
N PRO A 106 12.21 24.16 -2.39
CA PRO A 106 12.16 24.42 -0.95
C PRO A 106 12.92 25.72 -0.60
N LEU A 107 12.27 26.63 0.13
CA LEU A 107 12.88 27.90 0.55
C LEU A 107 13.96 27.67 1.61
N LYS A 108 15.10 28.34 1.47
CA LYS A 108 16.12 28.34 2.52
C LYS A 108 15.85 29.45 3.54
N LYS A 109 16.50 29.40 4.70
CA LYS A 109 16.34 30.44 5.75
C LYS A 109 16.72 31.82 5.23
N GLU A 110 17.67 31.88 4.30
CA GLU A 110 18.13 33.11 3.68
C GLU A 110 17.09 33.69 2.70
N ASP A 111 16.13 32.90 2.23
CA ASP A 111 15.06 33.32 1.31
C ASP A 111 13.82 33.84 2.06
N LEU A 112 13.86 33.86 3.40
CA LEU A 112 12.72 34.22 4.25
C LEU A 112 12.97 35.54 4.99
N VAL A 113 11.90 36.30 5.20
CA VAL A 113 11.81 37.39 6.20
C VAL A 113 10.74 36.94 7.19
N GLY A 114 11.16 36.49 8.37
CA GLY A 114 10.27 35.76 9.29
C GLY A 114 9.80 34.43 8.67
N SER A 115 8.48 34.22 8.61
CA SER A 115 7.85 33.05 7.96
C SER A 115 7.47 33.30 6.49
N LYS A 116 7.75 34.49 5.94
CA LYS A 116 7.32 34.88 4.59
C LYS A 116 8.48 34.83 3.59
N PRO A 117 8.26 34.36 2.34
CA PRO A 117 9.28 34.39 1.29
C PRO A 117 9.63 35.83 0.89
N LYS A 118 10.92 36.13 0.75
CA LYS A 118 11.45 37.46 0.38
C LYS A 118 10.83 38.01 -0.89
N PHE A 119 10.60 37.19 -1.91
CA PHE A 119 9.98 37.63 -3.17
C PHE A 119 8.49 38.00 -3.03
N ILE A 120 7.79 37.55 -1.98
CA ILE A 120 6.42 37.98 -1.66
C ILE A 120 6.46 39.28 -0.85
N VAL A 121 7.46 39.44 0.03
CA VAL A 121 7.64 40.63 0.88
C VAL A 121 8.22 41.82 0.11
N ALA A 122 9.12 41.58 -0.84
CA ALA A 122 9.75 42.61 -1.68
C ALA A 122 8.81 43.22 -2.74
N GLY A 123 7.59 42.70 -2.86
CA GLY A 123 6.54 43.27 -3.69
C GLY A 123 6.27 42.45 -4.95
N SER A 124 5.02 42.01 -5.05
CA SER A 124 4.25 42.20 -6.27
C SER A 124 4.37 43.66 -6.74
N ARG A 125 5.38 43.93 -7.57
CA ARG A 125 5.50 44.99 -8.57
C ARG A 125 6.57 44.58 -9.59
#